data_AF-A0A941SHY8-F1
#
_entry.id   AF-A0A941SHY8-F1
#
_cell.length_a   1.000
_cell.length_b   1.000
_cell.length_c   1.000
_cell.angle_alpha   90.00
_cell.angle_beta   90.00
_cell.angle_gamma   90.00
#
_symmetry.space_group_name_H-M   'P 1'
#
loop_
_entity.id
_entity.type
_entity.pdbx_description
1 polymer ?
#
loop_
_entity_poly.entity_id
_entity_poly.type
_entity_poly.pdbx_seq_one_letter_code
_entity_poly.pdbx_strand_id
1 'polypeptide(L)'
;MFFESLADLKADDVRRITAAGIPPSRISEWRKGKRLPTRPQTLAYCTVMGLDFDLVNREITEIEAKEDAKNNSLMAAVFRTLKPAWHFT
;
A
#
# COMPACT_ATOMS: atom_id res chain seq x y z
N MET A 1 -1.48 5.32 10.96
CA MET A 1 -1.03 4.21 11.83
C MET A 1 -0.11 3.26 11.10
N PHE A 2 -0.50 2.71 9.94
CA PHE A 2 0.33 1.77 9.17
C PHE A 2 1.65 2.38 8.66
N PHE A 3 1.60 3.58 8.07
CA PHE A 3 2.81 4.23 7.57
C PHE A 3 3.70 4.77 8.68
N GLU A 4 3.11 5.16 9.81
CA GLU A 4 3.85 5.56 11.01
C GLU A 4 4.61 4.35 11.59
N SER A 5 3.94 3.22 11.75
CA SER A 5 4.59 2.00 12.22
C SER A 5 5.67 1.49 11.26
N LEU A 6 5.53 1.73 9.95
CA LEU A 6 6.56 1.41 8.96
C LEU A 6 7.82 2.29 9.06
N ALA A 7 7.66 3.55 9.45
CA ALA A 7 8.77 4.50 9.60
C ALA A 7 9.66 4.11 10.79
N ASP A 8 9.06 3.65 11.88
CA ASP A 8 9.74 3.33 13.14
C ASP A 8 10.35 1.91 13.19
N LEU A 9 10.15 1.10 12.13
CA LEU A 9 10.66 -0.26 12.04
C LEU A 9 12.20 -0.32 12.14
N LYS A 10 12.69 -1.09 13.12
CA LYS A 10 14.13 -1.39 13.30
C LYS A 10 14.53 -2.62 12.48
N ALA A 11 15.84 -2.85 12.38
CA ALA A 11 16.39 -3.99 11.65
C ALA A 11 15.92 -5.35 12.22
N ASP A 12 15.69 -5.43 13.53
CA ASP A 12 15.19 -6.66 14.17
C ASP A 12 13.72 -6.94 13.80
N ASP A 13 12.88 -5.90 13.79
CA ASP A 13 11.48 -6.02 13.37
C ASP A 13 11.37 -6.49 11.92
N VAL A 14 12.23 -5.97 11.04
CA VAL A 14 12.32 -6.41 9.64
C VAL A 14 12.65 -7.90 9.55
N ARG A 15 13.53 -8.43 10.41
CA ARG A 15 13.83 -9.87 10.46
C ARG A 15 12.63 -10.68 10.92
N ARG A 16 11.90 -10.22 11.95
CA ARG A 16 10.69 -10.89 12.46
C ARG A 16 9.58 -10.92 11.42
N ILE A 17 9.36 -9.81 10.71
CA ILE A 17 8.40 -9.72 9.60
C ILE A 17 8.81 -10.64 8.44
N THR A 18 10.11 -10.72 8.15
CA THR A 18 10.64 -11.63 7.12
C THR A 18 10.42 -13.10 7.49
N ALA A 19 10.62 -13.46 8.76
CA ALA A 19 10.32 -14.80 9.26
C ALA A 19 8.81 -15.14 9.16
N ALA A 20 7.93 -14.14 9.22
CA ALA A 20 6.50 -14.29 8.99
C ALA A 20 6.11 -14.40 7.49
N GLY A 21 7.09 -14.45 6.58
CA GLY A 21 6.87 -14.69 5.14
C GLY A 21 6.77 -13.43 4.29
N ILE A 22 7.03 -12.23 4.84
CA ILE A 22 7.03 -10.98 4.08
C ILE A 22 8.46 -10.59 3.74
N PRO A 23 8.90 -10.68 2.47
CA PRO A 23 10.30 -10.41 2.12
C PRO A 23 10.68 -8.94 2.35
N PRO A 24 11.94 -8.62 2.69
CA PRO A 24 12.40 -7.25 2.94
C PRO A 24 12.16 -6.29 1.76
N SER A 25 12.20 -6.82 0.53
CA SER A 25 11.87 -6.05 -0.67
C SER A 25 10.43 -5.51 -0.65
N ARG A 26 9.49 -6.30 -0.12
CA ARG A 26 8.08 -5.92 0.05
C ARG A 26 7.93 -4.78 1.06
N ILE A 27 8.62 -4.90 2.20
CA ILE A 27 8.64 -3.86 3.23
C ILE A 27 9.23 -2.55 2.66
N SER A 28 10.27 -2.64 1.82
CA SER A 28 10.85 -1.48 1.14
C SER A 28 9.88 -0.83 0.16
N GLU A 29 9.10 -1.62 -0.59
CA GLU A 29 8.06 -1.11 -1.49
C GLU A 29 6.97 -0.37 -0.73
N TRP A 30 6.53 -0.90 0.41
CA TRP A 30 5.54 -0.27 1.28
C TRP A 30 6.03 1.06 1.82
N ARG A 31 7.28 1.12 2.33
CA ARG A 31 7.91 2.37 2.81
C ARG A 31 8.00 3.44 1.72
N LYS A 32 8.21 3.03 0.47
CA LYS A 32 8.29 3.95 -0.68
C LYS A 32 6.93 4.33 -1.25
N GLY A 33 5.83 3.82 -0.68
CA GLY A 33 4.48 4.01 -1.20
C GLY A 33 4.28 3.45 -2.61
N LYS A 34 5.14 2.54 -3.07
CA LYS A 34 5.03 1.96 -4.42
C LYS A 34 3.89 0.94 -4.53
N ARG A 35 3.56 0.32 -3.40
CA ARG A 35 2.53 -0.73 -3.29
C ARG A 35 2.01 -0.79 -1.86
N LEU A 36 0.73 -1.09 -1.70
CA LEU A 36 0.14 -1.38 -0.40
C LEU A 36 0.17 -2.89 -0.09
N PRO A 37 0.11 -3.29 1.19
CA PRO A 37 0.07 -4.70 1.57
C PRO A 37 -1.26 -5.33 1.15
N THR A 38 -1.23 -6.61 0.79
CA THR A 38 -2.46 -7.39 0.67
C THR A 38 -3.02 -7.73 2.06
N ARG A 39 -4.32 -8.04 2.16
CA ARG A 39 -4.96 -8.39 3.43
C ARG A 39 -4.22 -9.50 4.23
N PRO A 40 -3.74 -10.61 3.63
CA PRO A 40 -2.90 -11.58 4.35
C PRO A 40 -1.56 -11.01 4.83
N GLN A 41 -0.94 -10.12 4.06
CA GLN A 41 0.31 -9.46 4.45
C GLN A 41 0.07 -8.48 5.60
N THR A 42 -1.04 -7.75 5.58
CA THR A 42 -1.48 -6.90 6.69
C THR A 42 -1.66 -7.72 7.97
N LEU A 43 -2.30 -8.88 7.88
CA LEU A 43 -2.48 -9.78 9.03
C LEU A 43 -1.15 -10.27 9.60
N ALA A 44 -0.25 -10.75 8.74
CA ALA A 44 1.07 -11.21 9.16
C ALA A 44 1.88 -10.06 9.79
N TYR A 45 1.84 -8.86 9.19
CA TYR A 45 2.49 -7.67 9.73
C TYR A 45 1.93 -7.28 11.11
N CYS A 46 0.61 -7.19 11.25
CA CYS A 46 -0.04 -6.81 12.51
C CYS A 46 0.25 -7.82 13.62
N THR A 47 0.24 -9.12 13.30
CA THR A 47 0.60 -10.20 14.23
C THR A 47 2.02 -10.02 14.78
N VAL A 48 2.98 -9.67 13.92
CA VAL A 48 4.39 -9.49 14.33
C VAL A 48 4.58 -8.21 15.14
N MET A 49 3.90 -7.13 14.74
CA MET A 49 4.06 -5.81 15.36
C MET A 49 3.14 -5.59 16.56
N GLY A 50 2.24 -6.52 16.87
CA GLY A 50 1.26 -6.37 17.95
C GLY A 50 0.24 -5.25 17.69
N LEU A 51 -0.10 -5.01 16.43
CA LEU A 51 -1.06 -3.98 16.03
C LEU A 51 -2.46 -4.57 15.86
N ASP A 52 -3.48 -3.73 16.03
CA ASP A 52 -4.87 -4.11 15.73
C ASP A 52 -5.07 -4.24 14.21
N PHE A 53 -5.37 -5.46 13.77
CA PHE A 53 -5.57 -5.77 12.36
C PHE A 53 -6.74 -5.01 11.74
N ASP A 54 -7.86 -4.86 12.45
CA ASP A 54 -9.06 -4.25 11.88
C ASP A 54 -8.85 -2.76 11.64
N LEU A 55 -8.16 -2.09 12.57
CA LEU A 55 -7.78 -0.68 12.42
C LEU A 55 -6.80 -0.47 11.26
N VAL A 56 -5.74 -1.27 11.18
CA VAL A 56 -4.74 -1.16 10.09
C VAL A 56 -5.36 -1.50 8.74
N ASN A 57 -6.18 -2.55 8.67
CA ASN A 57 -6.82 -2.96 7.43
C ASN A 57 -7.82 -1.91 6.94
N ARG A 58 -8.57 -1.29 7.85
CA ARG A 58 -9.44 -0.17 7.50
C ARG A 58 -8.65 1.01 6.94
N GLU A 59 -7.54 1.40 7.58
CA GLU A 59 -6.69 2.49 7.08
C GLU A 59 -6.17 2.20 5.66
N ILE A 60 -5.64 1.00 5.42
CA ILE A 60 -5.16 0.58 4.08
C ILE A 60 -6.31 0.64 3.06
N THR A 61 -7.49 0.13 3.43
CA THR A 61 -8.67 0.15 2.54
C THR A 61 -9.11 1.58 2.21
N GLU A 62 -9.05 2.51 3.17
CA GLU A 62 -9.37 3.92 2.95
C GLU A 62 -8.34 4.60 2.03
N ILE A 63 -7.07 4.21 2.09
CA ILE A 63 -6.03 4.69 1.17
C ILE A 63 -6.28 4.15 -0.24
N GLU A 64 -6.54 2.85 -0.39
CA GLU A 64 -6.87 2.23 -1.69
C GLU A 64 -8.11 2.89 -2.30
N ALA A 65 -9.17 3.09 -1.52
CA ALA A 65 -10.40 3.74 -2.00
C ALA A 65 -10.15 5.19 -2.46
N LYS A 66 -9.26 5.94 -1.79
CA LYS A 66 -8.88 7.30 -2.21
C LYS A 66 -8.06 7.31 -3.49
N GLU A 67 -7.15 6.35 -3.66
CA GLU A 67 -6.37 6.21 -4.90
C GLU A 67 -7.25 5.79 -6.08
N ASP A 68 -8.15 4.83 -5.84
CA ASP A 68 -9.13 4.39 -6.83
C ASP A 68 -10.08 5.52 -7.21
N ALA A 69 -10.56 6.32 -6.26
CA ALA A 69 -11.41 7.48 -6.55
C ALA A 69 -10.69 8.53 -7.43
N LYS A 70 -9.38 8.73 -7.25
CA LYS A 70 -8.59 9.62 -8.12
C LYS A 70 -8.46 9.06 -9.53
N ASN A 71 -8.31 7.74 -9.66
CA ASN A 71 -8.11 7.07 -10.94
C ASN A 71 -9.42 6.77 -11.71
N ASN A 72 -10.55 6.61 -11.01
CA ASN A 72 -11.87 6.30 -11.57
C ASN A 72 -12.79 7.52 -11.75
N SER A 73 -12.28 8.74 -11.61
CA SER A 73 -13.02 9.93 -12.03
C SER A 73 -13.43 9.81 -13.50
N LEU A 74 -14.70 10.11 -13.82
CA LEU A 74 -15.21 10.22 -15.20
C LEU A 74 -14.27 11.05 -16.09
N MET A 75 -13.65 12.11 -15.52
CA MET A 75 -12.66 12.91 -16.24
C MET A 75 -11.33 12.18 -16.47
N ALA A 76 -10.84 11.38 -15.53
CA ALA A 76 -9.63 10.58 -15.71
C ALA A 76 -9.80 9.51 -16.81
N ALA A 77 -10.99 8.89 -16.89
CA ALA A 77 -11.36 7.96 -17.96
C ALA A 77 -11.41 8.66 -19.33
N VAL A 78 -12.00 9.86 -19.41
CA VAL A 78 -12.06 10.70 -20.62
C VAL A 78 -10.66 11.16 -21.06
N PHE A 79 -9.80 11.64 -20.15
CA PHE A 79 -8.42 12.04 -20.48
C PHE A 79 -7.57 10.86 -20.96
N ARG A 80 -7.80 9.65 -20.45
CA ARG A 80 -7.11 8.44 -20.91
C ARG A 80 -7.54 8.01 -22.32
N THR A 81 -8.81 8.23 -22.69
CA THR A 81 -9.31 7.98 -24.06
C THR A 81 -8.88 9.06 -25.05
N LEU A 82 -8.75 10.32 -24.62
CA LEU A 82 -8.35 11.43 -25.49
C LEU A 82 -6.83 11.51 -25.74
N LYS A 83 -5.99 10.96 -24.86
CA LYS A 83 -4.53 10.99 -24.98
C LYS A 83 -3.94 10.47 -26.31
N PRO A 84 -4.41 9.34 -26.90
CA PRO A 84 -3.89 8.88 -28.19
C PRO A 84 -4.40 9.70 -29.39
N ALA A 85 -5.42 10.54 -29.24
CA ALA A 85 -6.01 11.34 -30.31
C ALA A 85 -5.32 12.70 -30.52
N TRP A 86 -4.39 13.09 -29.63
CA TRP A 86 -3.72 14.40 -29.62
C TRP A 86 -2.35 14.41 -30.33
N HIS A 87 -2.09 13.44 -31.20
CA HIS A 87 -1.01 13.53 -32.18
C HIS A 87 -1.56 14.21 -33.44
N PHE A 88 -1.65 15.54 -33.43
CA PHE A 88 -1.74 16.30 -34.68
C PHE A 88 -0.35 16.28 -35.33
N THR A 89 -0.23 15.54 -36.44
CA THR A 89 0.79 15.76 -37.48
C THR A 89 0.55 17.08 -38.18
#